data_AF-A0A2E3DGI8-F1
#
_entry.id   AF-A0A2E3DGI8-F1
#
_cell.length_a   1.000
_cell.length_b   1.000
_cell.length_c   1.000
_cell.angle_alpha   90.00
_cell.angle_beta   90.00
_cell.angle_gamma   90.00
#
_symmetry.space_group_name_H-M   'P 1'
#
loop_
_entity.id
_entity.type
_entity.pdbx_description
1 polymer ?
#
loop_
_entity_poly.entity_id
_entity_poly.type
_entity_poly.pdbx_seq_one_letter_code
_entity_poly.pdbx_strand_id
1 'polypeptide(L)' 'MKLTIHPQEMCSEDVEHLQQAGFTDQQITVAAQVIGYFNYINRIADGLGVDLEERMTTPVEQWLERKANFR' A
#
# COMPACT_ATOMS: atom_id res chain seq x y z
N MET A 1 -2.05 2.42 9.51
CA MET A 1 -3.29 1.62 9.43
C MET A 1 -4.56 2.47 9.58
N LYS A 2 -4.57 3.51 10.43
CA LYS A 2 -5.72 4.43 10.63
C LYS A 2 -6.36 4.91 9.31
N LEU A 3 -5.57 5.43 8.36
CA LEU A 3 -6.06 5.88 7.04
C LEU A 3 -6.75 4.80 6.19
N THR A 4 -6.50 3.51 6.45
CA THR A 4 -7.16 2.40 5.75
C THR A 4 -8.47 1.99 6.41
N ILE A 5 -8.49 1.90 7.74
CA ILE A 5 -9.62 1.34 8.50
C ILE A 5 -10.61 2.43 8.93
N HIS A 6 -10.09 3.59 9.34
CA HIS A 6 -10.84 4.72 9.88
C HIS A 6 -10.44 6.05 9.21
N PRO A 7 -10.57 6.19 7.87
CA PRO A 7 -10.17 7.41 7.17
C PRO A 7 -10.91 8.65 7.66
N GLN A 8 -12.16 8.51 8.12
CA GLN A 8 -12.98 9.60 8.67
C GLN A 8 -12.48 10.14 10.02
N GLU A 9 -11.61 9.41 10.71
CA GLU A 9 -11.04 9.79 12.00
C GLU A 9 -9.66 10.45 11.87
N MET A 10 -9.15 10.58 10.63
CA MET A 10 -7.88 11.25 10.37
C MET A 10 -7.96 12.73 10.70
N CYS A 11 -6.97 13.23 11.42
CA CYS A 11 -6.89 14.62 11.87
C CYS A 11 -5.46 15.17 11.76
N SER A 12 -5.29 16.47 12.01
CA SER A 12 -3.99 17.15 11.94
C SER A 12 -2.96 16.56 12.90
N GLU A 13 -3.40 16.10 14.07
CA GLU A 13 -2.55 15.49 15.09
C GLU A 13 -1.87 14.21 14.59
N ASP A 14 -2.50 13.45 13.68
CA ASP A 14 -1.87 12.28 13.08
C ASP A 14 -0.67 12.68 12.19
N VAL A 15 -0.77 13.82 11.50
CA VAL A 15 0.30 14.36 10.67
C VAL A 15 1.42 14.92 11.53
N GLU A 16 1.06 15.66 12.58
CA GLU A 16 2.03 16.21 13.55
C GLU A 16 2.82 15.11 14.23
N HIS A 17 2.20 14.00 14.62
CA HIS A 17 2.91 12.85 15.19
C HIS A 17 3.94 12.25 14.21
N LEU A 18 3.63 12.21 12.91
CA LEU A 18 4.58 11.73 11.89
C LEU A 18 5.73 12.73 11.69
N GLN A 19 5.44 14.03 11.69
CA GLN A 19 6.47 15.06 11.64
C GLN A 19 7.40 15.00 12.85
N GLN A 20 6.85 14.82 14.06
CA GLN A 20 7.62 14.62 15.30
C GLN A 20 8.47 13.35 15.28
N ALA A 21 8.01 12.31 14.57
CA ALA A 21 8.78 11.10 14.32
C ALA A 21 9.89 11.28 13.25
N GLY A 22 10.01 12.47 12.66
CA GLY A 22 11.07 12.83 11.71
C GLY A 22 10.70 12.65 10.23
N PHE A 23 9.44 12.39 9.91
CA PHE A 23 8.99 12.32 8.52
C PHE A 23 8.76 13.71 7.92
N THR A 24 9.22 13.90 6.68
CA THR A 24 8.94 15.13 5.93
C THR A 24 7.52 15.12 5.37
N ASP A 25 6.97 16.30 5.10
CA ASP A 25 5.65 16.45 4.46
C ASP A 25 5.55 15.68 3.15
N GLN A 26 6.65 15.64 2.38
CA GLN A 26 6.72 14.88 1.14
C GLN A 26 6.60 13.36 1.41
N GLN A 27 7.29 12.83 2.42
CA GLN A 27 7.22 11.42 2.78
C GLN A 27 5.82 11.04 3.27
N ILE A 28 5.20 11.90 4.10
CA ILE A 28 3.83 11.71 4.60
C ILE A 28 2.83 11.71 3.43
N THR A 29 2.99 12.65 2.50
CA THR A 29 2.16 12.74 1.29
C THR A 29 2.29 11.49 0.42
N VAL A 30 3.51 11.02 0.17
CA VAL A 30 3.73 9.77 -0.58
C VAL A 30 3.09 8.58 0.13
N ALA A 31 3.23 8.47 1.45
CA ALA A 31 2.60 7.39 2.21
C ALA A 31 1.07 7.43 2.08
N ALA A 32 0.45 8.60 2.20
CA ALA A 32 -0.99 8.75 2.05
C ALA A 32 -1.47 8.35 0.63
N GLN A 33 -0.73 8.72 -0.41
CA GLN A 33 -1.03 8.35 -1.79
C GLN A 33 -0.91 6.84 -2.01
N VAL A 34 0.15 6.20 -1.51
CA VAL A 34 0.33 4.74 -1.62
C VAL A 34 -0.80 4.02 -0.90
N ILE A 35 -1.14 4.43 0.32
CA ILE A 35 -2.26 3.85 1.08
C ILE A 35 -3.57 4.02 0.30
N GLY A 36 -3.86 5.21 -0.22
CA GLY A 36 -5.06 5.50 -1.01
C GLY A 36 -5.15 4.67 -2.29
N TYR A 37 -4.03 4.51 -2.99
CA TYR A 37 -3.96 3.71 -4.22
C TYR A 37 -4.29 2.23 -3.97
N PHE A 38 -3.67 1.62 -2.96
CA PHE A 38 -3.99 0.23 -2.59
C PHE A 38 -5.42 0.08 -2.10
N ASN A 39 -5.91 1.04 -1.30
CA ASN A 39 -7.30 1.08 -0.88
C ASN A 39 -8.27 1.09 -2.08
N TYR A 40 -7.96 1.85 -3.13
CA TYR A 40 -8.75 1.88 -4.36
C TYR A 40 -8.69 0.55 -5.11
N ILE A 41 -7.48 0.06 -5.42
CA ILE A 41 -7.32 -1.18 -6.19
C ILE A 41 -7.94 -2.37 -5.47
N ASN A 42 -7.75 -2.51 -4.16
CA ASN A 42 -8.34 -3.62 -3.40
C ASN A 42 -9.87 -3.59 -3.49
N ARG A 43 -10.51 -2.40 -3.43
CA ARG A 43 -11.97 -2.29 -3.59
C ARG A 43 -12.44 -2.68 -4.99
N ILE A 44 -11.68 -2.35 -6.02
CA ILE A 44 -12.00 -2.74 -7.39
C ILE A 44 -11.80 -4.25 -7.57
N ALA A 45 -10.67 -4.79 -7.12
CA ALA A 45 -10.34 -6.19 -7.27
C ALA A 45 -11.29 -7.08 -6.45
N ASP A 46 -11.39 -6.85 -5.15
CA ASP A 46 -12.22 -7.66 -4.26
C ASP A 46 -13.72 -7.41 -4.50
N GLY A 47 -14.11 -6.16 -4.82
CA GLY A 47 -15.51 -5.79 -5.00
C GLY A 47 -16.11 -6.25 -6.32
N LEU A 48 -15.29 -6.42 -7.37
CA LEU A 48 -15.74 -6.91 -8.68
C LEU A 48 -15.32 -8.36 -8.95
N GLY A 49 -14.58 -8.99 -8.03
CA GLY A 49 -14.07 -10.36 -8.20
C GLY A 49 -13.04 -10.46 -9.32
N VAL A 50 -12.16 -9.45 -9.45
CA VAL A 50 -11.07 -9.49 -10.43
C VAL A 50 -10.05 -10.53 -9.98
N ASP A 51 -9.76 -11.48 -10.87
CA ASP A 51 -8.74 -12.49 -10.62
C ASP A 51 -7.36 -11.84 -10.50
N LEU A 52 -6.57 -12.35 -9.57
CA LEU A 52 -5.17 -11.97 -9.44
C LEU A 52 -4.40 -12.38 -10.71
N GLU A 53 -3.47 -11.55 -11.15
CA GLU A 53 -2.55 -11.95 -12.20
C GLU A 53 -1.76 -13.19 -11.76
N GLU A 54 -1.45 -14.11 -12.68
CA GLU A 54 -0.74 -15.37 -12.38
C GLU A 54 0.59 -15.18 -11.64
N ARG A 55 1.25 -14.04 -11.91
CA ARG A 55 2.49 -13.61 -11.24
C ARG A 55 2.30 -13.21 -9.77
N MET A 56 1.07 -12.91 -9.34
CA MET A 56 0.71 -12.60 -7.96
C MET A 56 0.35 -13.86 -7.16
N THR A 57 0.08 -14.98 -7.83
CA THR A 57 -0.23 -16.28 -7.22
C THR A 57 0.93 -17.27 -7.29
N THR A 58 2.04 -16.88 -7.96
CA THR A 58 3.24 -17.72 -8.06
C THR A 58 3.85 -17.94 -6.67
N PRO A 59 4.20 -19.19 -6.29
CA PRO A 59 4.91 -19.46 -5.04
C PRO A 59 6.19 -18.64 -4.91
N VAL A 60 6.54 -18.24 -3.68
CA VAL A 60 7.68 -17.35 -3.41
C VAL A 60 8.98 -17.95 -3.92
N GLU A 61 9.16 -19.27 -3.78
CA GLU A 61 10.33 -20.01 -4.25
C GLU A 61 10.51 -19.85 -5.77
N GLN A 62 9.44 -20.03 -6.54
CA GLN A 62 9.45 -19.84 -8.00
C GLN A 62 9.68 -18.39 -8.41
N TRP A 63 9.14 -17.42 -7.66
CA TRP A 63 9.38 -16.01 -7.93
C TRP A 63 10.85 -15.62 -7.73
N LEU A 64 11.49 -16.13 -6.67
CA LEU A 64 12.90 -15.90 -6.39
C LEU A 64 13.82 -16.49 -7.47
N GLU A 65 13.54 -17.71 -7.92
CA GLU A 65 14.26 -18.35 -9.02
C GLU A 65 14.15 -17.56 -10.32
N ARG A 66 12.95 -17.10 -10.69
CA ARG A 66 12.73 -16.26 -11.88
C ARG A 66 13.50 -14.94 -11.79
N LYS A 67 13.48 -14.27 -10.63
CA LYS A 67 14.17 -12.99 -10.41
C LYS A 67 15.69 -13.14 -10.43
N ALA A 68 16.23 -14.25 -9.94
CA ALA A 68 17.67 -14.54 -9.99
C ALA A 68 18.20 -14.66 -11.44
N ASN A 69 17.35 -15.10 -12.36
CA ASN A 69 17.67 -15.26 -13.78
C ASN A 69 17.50 -13.97 -14.62
N PHE A 70 17.09 -12.84 -14.02
CA PHE A 70 17.04 -11.52 -14.67
C PHE A 70 18.39 -10.78 -14.64
N ARG A 71 19.50 -11.49 -14.36
CA ARG A 71 20.86 -10.95 -14.37
C ARG A 71 21.55 -11.16 -15.71
#